data_AF-E7G7Q0-F1
#
_entry.id   AF-E7G7Q0-F1
#
_cell.length_a   1.000
_cell.length_b   1.000
_cell.length_c   1.000
_cell.angle_alpha   90.00
_cell.angle_beta   90.00
_cell.angle_gamma   90.00
#
_symmetry.space_group_name_H-M   'P 1'
#
loop_
_entity.id
_entity.type
_entity.pdbx_description
1 polymer ?
#
loop_
_entity_poly.entity_id
_entity_poly.type
_entity_poly.pdbx_seq_one_letter_code
_entity_poly.pdbx_strand_id
1 'polypeptide(L)' 'MNSILLIGAIVIIICMLCSQLSNKFGIPVLFFFILLGMIFGSDGLFKIPFEDFHFTENLCSVALIFIIFYGGFTTN' A
#
# COMPACT_ATOMS: atom_id res chain seq x y z
N MET A 1 19.53 2.65 5.51
CA MET A 1 18.83 3.82 4.93
C MET A 1 18.54 3.63 3.45
N ASN A 2 19.56 3.51 2.59
CA ASN A 2 19.37 3.45 1.13
C ASN A 2 18.51 2.26 0.66
N SER A 3 18.70 1.08 1.24
CA SER A 3 17.96 -0.12 0.85
C SER A 3 16.45 -0.02 1.14
N ILE A 4 16.07 0.60 2.27
CA ILE A 4 14.68 0.80 2.67
C ILE A 4 13.98 1.79 1.73
N LEU A 5 14.69 2.88 1.36
CA LEU A 5 14.20 3.83 0.36
C LEU A 5 14.03 3.19 -1.02
N LEU A 6 14.97 2.34 -1.43
CA LEU A 6 14.89 1.61 -2.70
C LEU A 6 13.68 0.67 -2.73
N ILE A 7 13.46 -0.09 -1.64
CA ILE A 7 12.31 -0.99 -1.52
C ILE A 7 10.99 -0.19 -1.55
N GLY A 8 10.92 0.91 -0.79
CA GLY A 8 9.74 1.78 -0.79
C GLY A 8 9.44 2.36 -2.18
N ALA A 9 10.46 2.81 -2.91
CA ALA A 9 10.30 3.31 -4.27
C ALA A 9 9.77 2.24 -5.23
N ILE A 10 10.32 1.02 -5.16
CA ILE A 10 9.86 -0.11 -5.97
C ILE A 10 8.38 -0.44 -5.66
N VAL A 11 8.00 -0.48 -4.38
CA VAL A 11 6.61 -0.74 -3.97
C VAL A 11 5.66 0.31 -4.54
N ILE A 12 6.02 1.60 -4.46
CA ILE A 12 5.20 2.69 -5.00
C ILE A 12 5.04 2.55 -6.53
N ILE A 13 6.13 2.25 -7.24
CA ILE A 13 6.08 2.04 -8.70
C ILE A 13 5.13 0.87 -9.04
N ILE A 14 5.22 -0.25 -8.32
CA ILE A 14 4.34 -1.41 -8.55
C ILE A 14 2.88 -1.02 -8.26
N CYS A 15 2.59 -0.30 -7.16
CA CYS A 15 1.25 0.18 -6.85
C CYS A 15 0.66 1.05 -7.97
N MET A 16 1.47 1.94 -8.56
CA MET A 16 1.05 2.78 -9.68
C MET A 16 0.73 1.96 -10.93
N LEU A 17 1.55 0.94 -11.23
CA LEU A 17 1.29 0.01 -12.33
C LEU A 17 0.02 -0.82 -12.09
N CYS A 18 -0.17 -1.35 -10.88
CA CYS A 18 -1.37 -2.10 -10.50
C CYS A 18 -2.65 -1.26 -10.62
N SER A 19 -2.59 0.04 -10.28
CA SER A 19 -3.72 0.96 -10.44
C SER A 19 -4.14 1.09 -11.92
N GLN A 20 -3.18 1.24 -12.83
CA GLN A 20 -3.49 1.27 -14.27
C GLN A 20 -4.00 -0.07 -14.80
N LEU A 21 -3.44 -1.18 -14.30
CA LEU A 21 -3.86 -2.53 -14.69
C LEU A 21 -5.31 -2.81 -14.24
N SER A 22 -5.65 -2.46 -13.00
CA SER A 22 -7.01 -2.57 -12.44
C SER A 22 -8.05 -1.90 -13.33
N ASN A 23 -7.75 -0.69 -13.82
CA ASN A 23 -8.66 0.05 -14.70
C ASN A 23 -8.90 -0.65 -16.05
N LYS A 24 -7.91 -1.43 -16.54
CA LYS A 24 -8.01 -2.19 -17.80
C LYS A 24 -8.73 -3.54 -17.64
N PHE A 25 -8.58 -4.21 -16.50
CA PHE A 25 -9.17 -5.52 -16.23
C PHE A 25 -10.55 -5.46 -15.55
N GLY A 26 -11.02 -4.28 -15.13
CA GLY A 26 -12.33 -4.10 -14.49
C GLY A 26 -12.42 -4.68 -13.07
N ILE A 27 -11.29 -5.12 -12.51
CA ILE A 27 -11.20 -5.67 -11.15
C ILE A 27 -10.92 -4.51 -10.19
N PRO A 28 -11.54 -4.46 -8.99
CA PRO A 28 -11.26 -3.43 -7.99
C PRO A 28 -9.77 -3.33 -7.65
N VAL A 29 -9.22 -2.12 -7.64
CA VAL A 29 -7.80 -1.85 -7.33
C VAL A 29 -7.41 -2.40 -5.95
N LEU A 30 -8.37 -2.46 -5.03
CA LEU A 30 -8.20 -3.00 -3.69
C LEU A 30 -7.65 -4.43 -3.71
N PHE A 31 -8.08 -5.25 -4.66
CA PHE A 31 -7.66 -6.65 -4.75
C PHE A 31 -6.16 -6.76 -5.07
N PHE A 32 -5.66 -5.86 -5.93
CA PHE A 32 -4.23 -5.78 -6.24
C PHE A 32 -3.42 -5.33 -5.03
N PHE A 33 -3.89 -4.33 -4.27
CA PHE A 33 -3.19 -3.89 -3.07
C PHE A 33 -3.12 -4.97 -1.99
N ILE A 34 -4.20 -5.75 -1.83
CA ILE A 34 -4.23 -6.89 -0.90
C ILE A 34 -3.22 -7.97 -1.32
N LEU A 35 -3.19 -8.35 -2.61
CA LEU A 35 -2.23 -9.33 -3.14
C LEU A 35 -0.78 -8.86 -2.97
N LEU A 36 -0.53 -7.58 -3.28
CA LEU A 36 0.78 -6.96 -3.14
C LEU A 36 1.22 -6.98 -1.66
N GLY A 37 0.35 -6.56 -0.74
CA GLY A 37 0.61 -6.64 0.70
C GLY A 37 0.95 -8.05 1.17
N MET A 38 0.23 -9.07 0.69
CA MET A 38 0.53 -10.47 1.02
C MET A 38 1.88 -10.95 0.48
N ILE A 39 2.27 -10.56 -0.74
CA ILE A 39 3.57 -10.91 -1.35
C ILE A 39 4.73 -10.32 -0.55
N PHE A 40 4.57 -9.08 -0.05
CA PHE A 40 5.56 -8.38 0.74
C PHE A 40 5.48 -8.69 2.25
N GLY A 41 4.43 -9.39 2.71
CA GLY A 41 4.23 -9.73 4.12
C GLY A 41 5.20 -10.78 4.66
N SER A 42 5.04 -11.11 5.95
CA SER A 42 5.87 -12.09 6.67
C SER A 42 5.81 -13.49 6.07
N ASP A 43 4.63 -13.90 5.61
CA ASP A 43 4.39 -15.19 4.96
C ASP A 43 4.56 -15.15 3.43
N GLY A 44 4.90 -13.97 2.89
CA GLY A 44 5.07 -13.73 1.47
C GLY A 44 6.44 -14.15 0.92
N LEU A 45 6.67 -13.84 -0.36
CA LEU A 45 7.93 -14.13 -1.05
C LEU A 45 9.11 -13.33 -0.46
N PHE A 46 8.86 -12.09 -0.02
CA PHE A 46 9.90 -11.21 0.50
C PHE A 46 10.12 -11.35 2.02
N LYS A 47 9.23 -12.05 2.73
CA LYS A 47 9.31 -12.34 4.17
C LYS A 47 9.74 -11.12 5.00
N ILE A 48 9.11 -9.98 4.78
CA ILE A 48 9.45 -8.77 5.53
C ILE A 48 8.91 -8.95 6.95
N PRO A 49 9.77 -8.95 7.99
CA PRO A 49 9.35 -9.22 9.34
C PRO A 49 8.48 -8.07 9.87
N PHE A 50 7.33 -8.43 10.41
CA PHE A 50 6.37 -7.48 10.98
C PHE A 50 6.63 -7.32 12.48
N GLU A 51 7.71 -6.61 12.82
CA GLU A 51 8.20 -6.52 14.21
C GLU A 51 7.57 -5.34 14.96
N ASP A 52 7.25 -4.24 14.27
CA ASP A 52 6.77 -3.00 14.88
C ASP A 52 5.30 -2.72 14.58
N PHE A 53 4.43 -3.23 15.45
CA PHE A 53 2.99 -2.93 15.43
C PHE A 53 2.70 -1.45 15.65
N HIS A 54 3.43 -0.79 16.57
CA HIS A 54 3.20 0.63 16.90
C HIS A 54 3.58 1.56 15.73
N PHE A 55 4.64 1.24 14.98
CA PHE A 55 4.98 1.98 13.77
C PHE A 55 3.89 1.82 12.70
N THR A 56 3.43 0.59 12.49
CA THR A 56 2.35 0.28 11.54
C THR A 56 1.06 1.02 11.90
N GLU A 57 0.66 1.00 13.17
CA GLU A 57 -0.54 1.67 13.67
C GLU A 57 -0.48 3.18 13.40
N ASN A 58 0.65 3.82 13.71
CA ASN A 58 0.83 5.24 13.45
C ASN A 58 0.76 5.55 11.95
N LEU A 59 1.42 4.75 11.11
CA LEU A 59 1.40 4.92 9.66
C LEU A 59 -0.02 4.79 9.09
N CYS A 60 -0.74 3.74 9.49
CA CYS A 60 -2.13 3.51 9.08
C CYS A 60 -3.06 4.61 9.56
N SER A 61 -2.89 5.08 10.80
CA SER A 61 -3.71 6.16 11.36
C SER A 61 -3.52 7.47 10.58
N VAL A 62 -2.27 7.84 10.29
CA VAL A 62 -1.96 9.01 9.45
C VAL A 62 -2.56 8.85 8.05
N ALA A 63 -2.39 7.69 7.42
CA ALA A 63 -2.99 7.41 6.11
C ALA A 63 -4.53 7.51 6.14
N LEU A 64 -5.18 6.94 7.17
CA LEU A 64 -6.63 6.96 7.32
C LEU A 64 -7.17 8.39 7.46
N ILE A 65 -6.48 9.24 8.22
CA ILE A 65 -6.82 10.67 8.34
C ILE A 65 -6.86 11.32 6.95
N PHE A 66 -5.85 11.09 6.12
CA PHE A 66 -5.82 11.62 4.75
C PHE A 66 -6.92 11.03 3.86
N ILE A 67 -7.18 9.72 3.94
CA ILE A 67 -8.21 9.05 3.14
C ILE A 67 -9.60 9.61 3.47
N ILE A 68 -9.94 9.72 4.76
CA ILE A 68 -11.24 10.25 5.22
C ILE A 68 -11.36 11.73 4.84
N PHE A 69 -10.30 12.52 5.07
CA PHE A 69 -10.28 13.94 4.72
C PHE A 69 -10.52 14.15 3.22
N TYR A 70 -9.80 13.41 2.37
CA TYR A 70 -9.96 13.49 0.92
C TYR A 70 -11.37 13.09 0.49
N GLY A 71 -11.89 11.96 0.99
CA GLY A 71 -13.25 11.50 0.66
C GLY A 71 -14.33 12.53 1.00
N GLY A 72 -14.24 13.14 2.18
CA GLY A 72 -15.14 14.23 2.59
C GLY A 72 -14.97 15.51 1.75
N PHE A 73 -13.73 15.84 1.36
CA PHE A 73 -13.42 17.04 0.58
C PHE A 73 -13.97 16.98 -0.86
N THR A 74 -13.97 15.81 -1.50
CA THR A 74 -14.47 15.62 -2.89
C THR A 74 -16.01 15.61 -3.03
N THR A 75 -16.78 15.75 -1.94
CA THR A 75 -18.25 15.62 -1.95
C THR A 75 -18.98 16.99 -2.09
N ASN A 76 -18.48 17.91 -2.92
CA ASN A 76 -19.15 19.16 -3.33
C ASN A 76 -19.11 19.29 -4.86
#